data_AF-A0A380P1Z8-F1
#
_entry.id   AF-A0A380P1Z8-F1
#
_cell.length_a   1.000
_cell.length_b   1.000
_cell.length_c   1.000
_cell.angle_alpha   90.00
_cell.angle_beta   90.00
_cell.angle_gamma   90.00
#
_symmetry.space_group_name_H-M   'P 1'
#
loop_
_entity.id
_entity.type
_entity.pdbx_description
1 polymer ?
#
loop_
_entity_poly.entity_id
_entity_poly.type
_entity_poly.pdbx_seq_one_letter_code
_entity_poly.pdbx_strand_id
1 'polypeptide(L)'
;MTRADAIENIDIGGPSMLRSAAKNAQDVLPIVDPDDYNEVIERLQTDNVDQTYRHGLAAKVFRHTAAYDALIADYLTDEDFTKQKTETYELVDNLRYGENAHQDAAAYRDALPTDYSVLSANICMVRSFHITISAMPTLPYGSLLISLSQRL
;
A
#
# COMPACT_ATOMS: atom_id res chain seq x y z
N MET A 1 -13.45 -20.07 -7.51
CA MET A 1 -14.18 -19.58 -6.31
C MET A 1 -15.49 -18.98 -6.79
N THR A 2 -16.62 -19.37 -6.19
CA THR A 2 -17.91 -18.71 -6.47
C THR A 2 -18.05 -17.43 -5.67
N ARG A 3 -18.99 -16.53 -6.03
CA ARG A 3 -19.27 -15.31 -5.26
C ARG A 3 -19.72 -15.62 -3.83
N ALA A 4 -20.47 -16.70 -3.64
CA ALA A 4 -20.89 -17.16 -2.32
C ALA A 4 -19.68 -17.60 -1.47
N ASP A 5 -18.77 -18.38 -2.05
CA ASP A 5 -17.52 -18.78 -1.38
C ASP A 5 -16.70 -17.54 -1.00
N ALA A 6 -16.61 -16.55 -1.90
CA ALA A 6 -15.88 -15.31 -1.63
C ALA A 6 -16.45 -14.53 -0.43
N ILE A 7 -17.78 -14.42 -0.35
CA ILE A 7 -18.48 -13.76 0.76
C ILE A 7 -18.24 -14.48 2.08
N GLU A 8 -18.25 -15.82 2.09
CA GLU A 8 -17.99 -16.62 3.29
C GLU A 8 -16.54 -16.44 3.81
N ASN A 9 -15.60 -16.15 2.92
CA ASN A 9 -14.19 -15.92 3.26
C ASN A 9 -13.88 -14.47 3.68
N ILE A 10 -14.87 -13.57 3.75
CA ILE A 10 -14.66 -12.21 4.29
C ILE A 10 -14.46 -12.30 5.81
N ASP A 11 -13.28 -11.89 6.29
CA ASP A 11 -12.95 -11.87 7.70
C ASP A 11 -13.54 -10.63 8.38
N ILE A 12 -14.31 -10.87 9.43
CA ILE A 12 -14.87 -9.82 10.30
C ILE A 12 -14.03 -9.65 11.57
N GLY A 13 -13.46 -10.75 12.07
CA GLY A 13 -12.76 -10.79 13.36
C GLY A 13 -11.39 -10.14 13.28
N GLY A 14 -10.60 -10.48 12.26
CA GLY A 14 -9.27 -9.95 12.04
C GLY A 14 -9.25 -8.41 11.99
N PRO A 15 -9.98 -7.77 11.05
CA PRO A 15 -10.06 -6.32 10.98
C PRO A 15 -10.60 -5.67 12.26
N SER A 16 -11.56 -6.30 12.94
CA SER A 16 -12.10 -5.79 14.21
C SER A 16 -11.05 -5.76 15.32
N MET A 17 -10.31 -6.85 15.50
CA MET A 17 -9.23 -6.94 16.50
C MET A 17 -8.10 -5.97 16.18
N LEU A 18 -7.68 -5.92 14.91
CA LEU A 18 -6.62 -5.03 14.44
C LEU A 18 -6.96 -3.55 14.66
N ARG A 19 -8.17 -3.13 14.30
CA ARG A 19 -8.63 -1.74 14.51
C ARG A 19 -8.73 -1.38 15.99
N SER A 20 -9.18 -2.32 16.83
CA SER A 20 -9.20 -2.12 18.28
C SER A 20 -7.79 -1.94 18.85
N ALA A 21 -6.83 -2.76 18.43
CA ALA A 21 -5.45 -2.64 18.85
C ALA A 21 -4.80 -1.34 18.35
N ALA A 22 -5.02 -0.96 17.08
CA ALA A 22 -4.53 0.30 16.51
C ALA A 22 -5.09 1.54 17.22
N LYS A 23 -6.36 1.52 17.61
CA LYS A 23 -6.95 2.60 18.42
C LYS A 23 -6.26 2.75 19.78
N ASN A 24 -5.84 1.64 20.38
CA ASN A 24 -5.23 1.61 21.71
C ASN A 24 -3.69 1.46 21.66
N ALA A 25 -3.05 1.94 20.59
CA ALA A 25 -1.60 1.73 20.34
C ALA A 25 -0.67 2.34 21.41
N GLN A 26 -1.21 3.21 22.28
CA GLN A 26 -0.50 3.69 23.48
C GLN A 26 -0.12 2.53 24.41
N ASP A 27 -0.97 1.50 24.52
CA ASP A 27 -0.84 0.40 25.47
C ASP A 27 -0.47 -0.92 24.77
N VAL A 28 -0.82 -1.08 23.49
CA VAL A 28 -0.56 -2.31 22.72
C VAL A 28 0.23 -2.03 21.43
N LEU A 29 0.94 -3.03 20.92
CA LEU A 29 1.64 -2.94 19.63
C LEU A 29 0.89 -3.75 18.57
N PRO A 30 0.13 -3.09 17.66
CA PRO A 30 -0.58 -3.79 16.60
C PRO A 30 0.38 -4.08 15.45
N ILE A 31 0.48 -5.34 15.03
CA ILE A 31 1.37 -5.76 13.94
C ILE A 31 0.51 -6.48 12.90
N VAL A 32 0.68 -6.10 11.64
CA VAL A 32 -0.12 -6.61 10.51
C VAL A 32 0.75 -7.20 9.39
N ASP A 33 2.06 -7.01 9.49
CA ASP A 33 3.04 -7.40 8.48
C ASP A 33 4.18 -8.20 9.15
N PRO A 34 4.46 -9.43 8.71
CA PRO A 34 5.56 -10.23 9.22
C PRO A 34 6.94 -9.57 9.11
N ASP A 35 7.15 -8.69 8.13
CA ASP A 35 8.44 -8.04 7.92
C ASP A 35 8.81 -7.10 9.09
N ASP A 36 7.82 -6.64 9.86
CA ASP A 36 8.03 -5.78 11.03
C ASP A 36 8.52 -6.57 12.26
N TYR A 37 8.44 -7.90 12.27
CA TYR A 37 8.68 -8.70 13.48
C TYR A 37 10.06 -8.49 14.08
N ASN A 38 11.10 -8.45 13.23
CA ASN A 38 12.47 -8.28 13.69
C ASN A 38 12.68 -6.92 14.36
N GLU A 39 12.16 -5.83 13.76
CA GLU A 39 12.26 -4.49 14.34
C GLU A 39 11.48 -4.38 15.65
N VAL A 40 10.27 -4.95 15.72
CA VAL A 40 9.48 -4.95 16.95
C VAL A 40 10.22 -5.67 18.07
N ILE A 41 10.78 -6.85 17.79
CA ILE A 41 11.54 -7.64 18.77
C ILE A 41 12.76 -6.86 19.26
N GLU A 42 13.53 -6.25 18.35
CA GLU A 42 14.70 -5.45 18.69
C GLU A 42 14.33 -4.27 19.60
N ARG A 43 13.27 -3.52 19.24
CA ARG A 43 12.81 -2.38 20.04
C ARG A 43 12.29 -2.79 21.41
N LEU A 44 11.63 -3.94 21.52
CA LEU A 44 11.20 -4.50 22.80
C LEU A 44 12.39 -4.90 23.67
N GLN A 45 13.44 -5.50 23.09
CA GLN A 45 14.65 -5.90 23.83
C GLN A 45 15.48 -4.71 24.31
N THR A 46 15.46 -3.61 23.55
CA THR A 46 16.22 -2.39 23.85
C THR A 46 15.41 -1.34 24.62
N ASP A 47 14.16 -1.65 24.98
CA ASP A 47 13.21 -0.73 25.62
C ASP A 47 13.03 0.59 24.86
N ASN A 48 13.03 0.52 23.52
CA ASN A 48 12.98 1.66 22.60
C ASN A 48 11.69 1.68 21.75
N VAL A 49 10.56 1.50 22.43
CA VAL A 49 9.23 1.57 21.83
C VAL A 49 8.58 2.92 22.18
N ASP A 50 8.98 3.95 21.45
CA ASP A 50 8.45 5.30 21.63
C ASP A 50 7.03 5.48 21.03
N GLN A 51 6.43 6.63 21.31
CA GLN A 51 5.09 6.98 20.83
C GLN A 51 5.03 7.13 19.30
N THR A 52 6.11 7.58 18.68
CA THR A 52 6.20 7.75 17.23
C THR A 52 6.11 6.40 16.53
N TYR A 53 6.82 5.40 17.03
CA TYR A 53 6.79 4.03 16.52
C TYR A 53 5.40 3.40 16.68
N ARG A 54 4.78 3.56 17.86
CA ARG A 54 3.40 3.11 18.12
C ARG A 54 2.40 3.72 17.14
N HIS A 55 2.50 5.02 16.90
CA HIS A 55 1.64 5.70 15.91
C HIS A 55 1.91 5.20 14.49
N GLY A 56 3.16 4.91 14.14
CA GLY A 56 3.53 4.32 12.85
C GLY A 56 2.85 2.96 12.61
N LEU A 57 2.91 2.07 13.59
CA LEU A 57 2.25 0.76 13.56
C LEU A 57 0.72 0.89 13.46
N ALA A 58 0.12 1.77 14.26
CA ALA A 58 -1.32 2.04 14.20
C ALA A 58 -1.75 2.54 12.81
N ALA A 59 -1.00 3.48 12.24
CA ALA A 59 -1.27 3.99 10.90
C ALA A 59 -1.13 2.89 9.83
N LYS A 60 -0.13 1.99 9.96
CA LYS A 60 0.04 0.84 9.06
C LYS A 60 -1.17 -0.09 9.11
N VAL A 61 -1.71 -0.37 10.30
CA VAL A 61 -2.90 -1.22 10.48
C VAL A 61 -4.16 -0.61 9.86
N PHE A 62 -4.38 0.70 10.03
CA PHE A 62 -5.50 1.37 9.38
C PHE A 62 -5.37 1.40 7.85
N ARG A 63 -4.16 1.57 7.31
CA ARG A 63 -3.93 1.44 5.86
C ARG A 63 -4.24 0.02 5.37
N HIS A 64 -3.78 -1.01 6.08
CA HIS A 64 -4.02 -2.40 5.72
C HIS A 64 -5.50 -2.76 5.72
N THR A 65 -6.23 -2.39 6.77
CA THR A 65 -7.68 -2.65 6.86
C THR A 65 -8.49 -1.82 5.85
N ALA A 66 -8.09 -0.58 5.56
CA ALA A 66 -8.71 0.20 4.49
C ALA A 66 -8.50 -0.41 3.11
N ALA A 67 -7.30 -0.94 2.83
CA ALA A 67 -7.03 -1.66 1.59
C ALA A 67 -7.90 -2.91 1.47
N TYR A 68 -8.03 -3.68 2.55
CA TYR A 68 -8.90 -4.86 2.61
C TYR A 68 -10.36 -4.53 2.29
N ASP A 69 -10.92 -3.50 2.95
CA ASP A 69 -12.30 -3.07 2.74
C ASP A 69 -12.51 -2.52 1.31
N ALA A 70 -11.53 -1.81 0.75
CA ALA A 70 -11.58 -1.31 -0.63
C ALA A 70 -11.64 -2.46 -1.65
N LEU A 71 -10.84 -3.51 -1.47
CA LEU A 71 -10.85 -4.69 -2.34
C LEU A 71 -12.17 -5.47 -2.26
N ILE A 72 -12.76 -5.57 -1.06
CA ILE A 72 -14.10 -6.18 -0.89
C ILE A 72 -15.16 -5.35 -1.62
N ALA A 73 -15.12 -4.04 -1.45
CA ALA A 73 -16.10 -3.14 -2.08
C ALA A 73 -16.02 -3.22 -3.62
N ASP A 74 -14.81 -3.22 -4.18
CA ASP A 74 -14.58 -3.38 -5.62
C ASP A 74 -15.09 -4.74 -6.11
N TYR A 75 -14.74 -5.83 -5.43
CA TYR A 75 -15.20 -7.18 -5.79
C TYR A 75 -16.72 -7.36 -5.76
N LEU A 76 -17.41 -6.69 -4.83
CA LEU A 76 -18.87 -6.78 -4.70
C LEU A 76 -19.63 -5.85 -5.65
N THR A 77 -18.93 -4.96 -6.34
CA THR A 77 -19.51 -3.98 -7.27
C THR A 77 -19.69 -4.60 -8.65
N ASP A 78 -20.92 -4.58 -9.17
CA ASP A 78 -21.25 -5.04 -10.53
C ASP A 78 -21.40 -3.85 -11.52
N GLU A 79 -21.30 -2.61 -11.04
CA GLU A 79 -21.47 -1.38 -11.83
C GLU A 79 -20.11 -0.81 -12.29
N ASP A 80 -19.97 -0.53 -13.59
CA ASP A 80 -18.72 0.02 -14.15
C ASP A 80 -18.37 1.44 -13.63
N PHE A 81 -19.39 2.24 -13.31
CA PHE A 81 -19.23 3.65 -12.92
C PHE A 81 -19.99 3.94 -11.62
N THR A 82 -19.38 3.58 -10.49
CA THR A 82 -19.96 3.83 -9.17
C THR A 82 -19.92 5.30 -8.80
N LYS A 83 -20.84 5.71 -7.91
CA LYS A 83 -20.84 7.07 -7.33
C LYS A 83 -19.66 7.32 -6.39
N GLN A 84 -19.12 6.26 -5.77
CA GLN A 84 -17.99 6.32 -4.86
C GLN A 84 -17.06 5.15 -5.21
N LYS A 85 -15.84 5.48 -5.59
CA LYS A 85 -14.77 4.52 -5.88
C LYS A 85 -13.63 4.73 -4.89
N THR A 86 -13.11 3.66 -4.33
CA THR A 86 -11.95 3.70 -3.44
C THR A 86 -10.91 2.75 -4.00
N GLU A 87 -9.76 3.30 -4.38
CA GLU A 87 -8.64 2.54 -4.91
C GLU A 87 -7.51 2.51 -3.87
N THR A 88 -6.78 1.41 -3.83
CA THR A 88 -5.68 1.22 -2.90
C THR A 88 -4.44 0.77 -3.65
N TYR A 89 -3.31 1.34 -3.28
CA TYR A 89 -2.04 1.17 -3.97
C TYR A 89 -0.90 0.90 -3.01
N GLU A 90 0.09 0.16 -3.49
CA GLU A 90 1.31 -0.13 -2.78
C GLU A 90 2.47 0.64 -3.39
N LEU A 91 3.31 1.23 -2.55
CA LEU A 91 4.53 1.90 -2.99
C LEU A 91 5.49 0.87 -3.57
N VAL A 92 5.96 1.09 -4.80
CA VAL A 92 6.98 0.29 -5.45
C VAL A 92 8.36 0.89 -5.20
N ASP A 93 8.52 2.17 -5.54
CA ASP A 93 9.79 2.87 -5.39
C ASP A 93 9.60 4.39 -5.37
N ASN A 94 10.54 5.10 -4.76
CA ASN A 94 10.64 6.54 -4.89
C ASN A 94 11.36 6.88 -6.19
N LEU A 95 10.80 7.77 -6.99
CA LEU A 95 11.38 8.19 -8.26
C LEU A 95 12.36 9.34 -8.03
N ARG A 96 13.35 9.46 -8.92
CA ARG A 96 14.38 10.50 -8.79
C ARG A 96 13.81 11.92 -8.87
N TYR A 97 12.80 12.09 -9.71
CA TYR A 97 12.03 13.31 -9.87
C TYR A 97 10.74 12.99 -10.61
N GLY A 98 9.80 13.92 -10.53
CA GLY A 98 8.52 13.88 -11.23
C GLY A 98 8.66 14.12 -12.73
N GLU A 99 7.71 14.85 -13.31
CA GLU A 99 7.86 15.29 -14.70
C GLU A 99 9.02 16.30 -14.81
N ASN A 100 9.23 17.10 -13.76
CA ASN A 100 10.29 18.08 -13.67
C ASN A 100 11.24 17.78 -12.51
N ALA A 101 12.52 18.15 -12.66
CA ALA A 101 13.60 17.84 -11.70
C ALA A 101 13.39 18.35 -10.27
N HIS A 102 12.52 19.33 -10.07
CA HIS A 102 12.22 19.92 -8.75
C HIS A 102 10.99 19.28 -8.07
N GLN A 103 10.30 18.35 -8.73
CA GLN A 103 9.11 17.68 -8.21
C GLN A 103 9.51 16.33 -7.62
N ASP A 104 9.04 16.05 -6.40
CA ASP A 104 9.12 14.71 -5.83
C ASP A 104 8.10 13.79 -6.52
N ALA A 105 8.47 12.51 -6.68
CA ALA A 105 7.57 11.51 -7.23
C ALA A 105 7.84 10.13 -6.67
N ALA A 106 6.81 9.29 -6.70
CA ALA A 106 6.88 7.90 -6.31
C ALA A 106 5.98 7.07 -7.23
N ALA A 107 6.41 5.84 -7.50
CA ALA A 107 5.67 4.86 -8.27
C ALA A 107 4.86 3.97 -7.33
N TYR A 108 3.56 3.88 -7.60
CA TYR A 108 2.63 3.03 -6.87
C TYR A 108 2.02 2.01 -7.81
N ARG A 109 1.82 0.79 -7.33
CA ARG A 109 1.13 -0.29 -8.05
C ARG A 109 -0.23 -0.59 -7.42
N ASP A 110 -1.16 -1.09 -8.22
CA ASP A 110 -2.42 -1.64 -7.71
C ASP A 110 -2.16 -2.76 -6.70
N ALA A 111 -3.01 -2.86 -5.67
CA ALA A 111 -2.93 -3.96 -4.69
C ALA A 111 -3.22 -5.34 -5.31
N LEU A 112 -3.95 -5.38 -6.43
CA LEU A 112 -4.11 -6.57 -7.28
C LEU A 112 -3.39 -6.31 -8.61
N PRO A 113 -2.05 -6.48 -8.66
CA PRO A 113 -1.29 -6.14 -9.86
C PRO A 113 -1.63 -7.09 -11.00
N THR A 114 -1.66 -6.56 -12.22
CA THR A 114 -1.72 -7.37 -13.44
C THR A 114 -0.31 -7.78 -13.86
N ASP A 115 -0.14 -9.03 -14.28
CA ASP A 115 1.17 -9.61 -14.63
C ASP A 115 1.87 -8.87 -15.79
N TYR A 116 1.09 -8.24 -16.67
CA TYR A 116 1.59 -7.54 -17.86
C TYR A 116 1.70 -6.01 -17.69
N SER A 117 1.71 -5.52 -16.45
CA SER A 117 1.90 -4.09 -16.16
C SER A 117 3.37 -3.67 -16.24
N VAL A 118 3.62 -2.41 -16.62
CA VAL A 118 4.96 -1.79 -16.59
C VAL A 118 5.58 -1.87 -15.18
N LEU A 119 4.75 -1.77 -14.14
CA LEU A 119 5.19 -1.84 -12.75
C LEU A 119 5.53 -3.27 -12.30
N SER A 120 5.10 -4.28 -13.05
CA SER A 120 5.41 -5.70 -12.83
C SER A 120 6.64 -6.17 -13.62
N ALA A 121 7.24 -5.29 -14.44
CA ALA A 121 8.34 -5.64 -15.32
C ALA A 121 9.69 -5.76 -14.60
N ASN A 122 10.46 -6.79 -14.96
CA ASN A 122 11.84 -6.95 -14.49
C ASN A 122 12.79 -6.05 -15.29
N ILE A 123 13.63 -5.28 -14.60
CA ILE A 123 14.64 -4.42 -15.24
C ILE A 123 15.85 -5.28 -15.61
N CYS A 124 15.96 -5.66 -16.87
CA CYS A 124 17.01 -6.57 -17.35
C CYS A 124 18.36 -5.90 -17.68
N MET A 125 18.46 -4.56 -17.66
CA MET A 125 19.71 -3.85 -17.97
C MET A 125 20.11 -2.89 -16.84
N VAL A 126 21.06 -3.32 -16.01
CA VAL A 126 21.62 -2.52 -14.91
C VAL A 126 22.79 -1.68 -15.41
N ARG A 127 22.49 -0.54 -16.04
CA ARG A 127 23.34 0.65 -15.84
C ARG A 127 22.60 1.50 -14.82
N SER A 128 23.29 1.94 -13.77
CA SER A 128 22.72 2.65 -12.61
C SER A 128 21.90 3.89 -12.97
N PHE A 129 20.65 3.69 -13.40
CA PHE A 129 19.67 4.72 -13.69
C PHE A 129 18.51 4.55 -12.73
N HIS A 130 18.26 5.57 -11.89
CA HIS A 130 17.00 5.68 -11.17
C HIS A 130 15.87 5.94 -12.18
N ILE A 131 14.73 5.29 -11.99
CA ILE A 131 13.56 5.43 -12.86
C ILE A 131 13.03 6.87 -12.76
N THR A 132 12.69 7.46 -13.91
CA THR A 132 12.15 8.83 -14.01
C THR A 132 10.85 8.80 -14.81
N ILE A 133 9.89 9.68 -14.49
CA ILE A 133 8.56 9.68 -15.12
C ILE A 133 8.62 9.79 -16.64
N SER A 134 9.56 10.59 -17.17
CA SER A 134 9.73 10.80 -18.61
C SER A 134 10.06 9.51 -19.40
N ALA A 135 10.50 8.44 -18.73
CA ALA A 135 10.78 7.14 -19.36
C ALA A 135 9.56 6.21 -19.45
N MET A 136 8.43 6.55 -18.82
CA MET A 136 7.22 5.73 -18.76
C MET A 136 6.05 6.02 -19.73
N PRO A 137 5.99 7.10 -20.55
CA PRO A 137 4.76 7.45 -21.26
C PRO A 137 4.45 6.63 -22.53
N THR A 138 5.25 5.62 -22.90
CA THR A 138 5.15 4.95 -24.23
C THR A 138 4.74 3.48 -24.23
N LEU A 139 4.34 2.91 -23.09
CA LEU A 139 4.01 1.48 -22.96
C LEU A 139 2.63 1.26 -22.32
N PRO A 140 1.93 0.14 -22.62
CA PRO A 140 0.48 0.01 -22.43
C PRO A 140 0.07 0.18 -20.95
N TYR A 141 -0.96 0.99 -20.76
CA TYR A 141 -1.49 1.44 -19.47
C TYR A 141 -2.10 0.28 -18.67
N GLY A 142 -1.34 -0.22 -17.69
CA GLY A 142 -1.91 -0.57 -16.39
C GLY A 142 -2.01 0.71 -15.55
N SER A 143 -3.04 0.84 -14.72
CA SER A 143 -3.32 2.01 -13.87
C SER A 143 -2.09 2.46 -13.07
N LEU A 144 -1.36 3.43 -13.59
CA LEU A 144 -0.20 4.04 -12.95
C LEU A 144 -0.67 5.29 -12.20
N LEU A 145 -0.65 5.26 -10.87
CA LEU A 145 -0.85 6.45 -10.06
C LEU A 145 0.51 7.01 -9.65
N ILE A 146 0.85 8.17 -10.23
CA ILE A 146 2.03 8.94 -9.86
C ILE A 146 1.57 9.99 -8.87
N SER A 147 2.02 9.88 -7.62
CA SER A 147 1.82 10.94 -6.63
C SER A 147 2.86 12.04 -6.86
N LEU A 148 2.43 13.18 -7.40
CA LEU A 148 3.24 14.39 -7.53
C LEU A 148 2.94 15.32 -6.34
N SER A 149 3.97 15.61 -5.53
CA SER A 149 3.87 16.59 -4.45
C SER A 149 4.76 17.78 -4.77
N GLN A 150 4.17 18.94 -5.07
CA GLN A 150 4.89 20.21 -5.04
C GLN A 150 4.80 20.75 -3.61
N ARG A 151 5.89 20.69 -2.84
CA ARG A 151 5.99 21.57 -1.66
C ARG A 151 6.14 23.00 -2.17
N LEU A 152 5.15 23.84 -1.89
CA LEU A 152 5.24 25.30 -2.02
C LEU A 152 6.22 25.87 -1.00
#